data_AF-A0A6V8CFH5-F1
#
_entry.id   AF-A0A6V8CFH5-F1
#
_cell.length_a   1.000
_cell.length_b   1.000
_cell.length_c   1.000
_cell.angle_alpha   90.00
_cell.angle_beta   90.00
_cell.angle_gamma   90.00
#
_symmetry.space_group_name_H-M   'P 1'
#
loop_
_entity.id
_entity.type
_entity.pdbx_description
1 polymer ?
#
loop_
_entity_poly.entity_id
_entity_poly.type
_entity_poly.pdbx_seq_one_letter_code
_entity_poly.pdbx_strand_id
1 'polypeptide(L)'
;VDASSGSSSAVPLKCVSPSGSGDISLGGSFHPIIHAEDSPKNVILGTCSNGLGGMILTTLDVSTQSDPVANDANFDLLGQMLLYNVTPYPDDFGVLGNGVDITINGEVPSTDDSGYKIYNMRSNATLEFGFQTNALVPLTADWTLLGSTLWDGEDNTDDDGEADHLRGATVTSKFCDKDPLEPTLCKQGAQWTVKLYLHDDQGHARILQIILKTSNLDADTEQPIAVLNLDVDAYQHITVHEATAGTGANQYLIILQQDQNQNNIPMAVNLDASESNDPDALSGKGIARYVWTIYFDCPYGEDCSKKVITQDVENNPAYDGNFEYTFSNVTKEGTLEQVIRIELIVFDNSNKPSDTAIIRFVVGSSADNDAEPQIDYAFYSDDVEVNNRAQLTSDKINIQGTVQSGAEGDKDVFVHVTFLESNFELEPLERRDLQDLGLYDRTFGLTDSDTFSLELDISGKYTNETQTLRVYVMTFEGDFDSPKFRVVSYSEFDLLLCQGEKAPAQAEVAGGRWVYDESTGCDWLADDPNGWTYDPETGEFSEPVQSAAGESDDNSMLIYAIGGGVVLLIIVMLSLLFMRGGDSEEKMYIDAYEQPVAQAMDPMEQYVQQLIAQGYPEATARAYAQQHAAYFQQ
;
A
#
# COMPACT_ATOMS: atom_id res chain seq x y z
N VAL A 1 21.24 -21.90 80.57
CA VAL A 1 20.67 -20.66 79.99
C VAL A 1 19.17 -20.75 80.23
N ASP A 2 18.62 -19.83 81.02
CA ASP A 2 17.22 -19.84 81.41
C ASP A 2 16.39 -19.31 80.22
N ALA A 3 15.63 -20.19 79.56
CA ALA A 3 14.94 -19.89 78.29
C ALA A 3 13.57 -19.21 78.49
N SER A 4 13.29 -18.66 79.68
CA SER A 4 11.96 -18.16 80.05
C SER A 4 11.71 -16.69 79.72
N SER A 5 12.58 -16.01 78.98
CA SER A 5 12.39 -14.59 78.63
C SER A 5 12.55 -14.35 77.14
N GLY A 6 11.47 -14.51 76.39
CA GLY A 6 11.44 -14.17 74.96
C GLY A 6 10.11 -14.53 74.31
N SER A 7 9.04 -13.79 74.62
CA SER A 7 7.82 -13.86 73.82
C SER A 7 8.00 -12.98 72.57
N SER A 8 8.44 -13.56 71.46
CA SER A 8 8.24 -12.96 70.15
C SER A 8 7.96 -14.05 69.12
N SER A 9 6.70 -14.17 68.73
CA SER A 9 6.17 -15.12 67.75
C SER A 9 6.42 -14.69 66.29
N ALA A 10 7.45 -13.88 66.04
CA ALA A 10 7.78 -13.39 64.71
C ALA A 10 9.21 -13.81 64.34
N VAL A 11 9.36 -14.49 63.19
CA VAL A 11 10.67 -14.79 62.59
C VAL A 11 11.25 -13.47 62.04
N PRO A 12 12.41 -13.00 62.49
CA PRO A 12 12.96 -11.74 62.02
C PRO A 12 13.46 -11.87 60.58
N LEU A 13 13.11 -10.89 59.72
CA LEU A 13 13.48 -10.83 58.30
C LEU A 13 15.00 -10.71 58.04
N LYS A 14 15.82 -10.36 59.05
CA LYS A 14 17.30 -10.33 58.98
C LYS A 14 17.93 -10.65 60.33
N CYS A 15 19.10 -11.27 60.33
CA CYS A 15 19.98 -11.43 61.50
C CYS A 15 20.57 -10.08 61.97
N VAL A 16 19.76 -9.15 62.47
CA VAL A 16 20.22 -7.83 62.89
C VAL A 16 19.63 -7.50 64.25
N SER A 17 20.48 -7.40 65.28
CA SER A 17 20.12 -6.72 66.53
C SER A 17 19.67 -5.29 66.22
N PRO A 18 18.78 -4.66 67.02
CA PRO A 18 18.42 -3.24 66.88
C PRO A 18 19.61 -2.25 66.91
N SER A 19 20.83 -2.73 67.13
CA SER A 19 22.10 -1.99 67.07
C SER A 19 23.03 -2.35 65.88
N GLY A 20 22.60 -3.18 64.92
CA GLY A 20 23.27 -3.27 63.61
C GLY A 20 24.51 -4.16 63.49
N SER A 21 24.83 -5.04 64.46
CA SER A 21 25.94 -6.01 64.29
C SER A 21 25.52 -7.41 64.73
N GLY A 22 25.50 -8.34 63.77
CA GLY A 22 25.19 -9.76 63.97
C GLY A 22 26.47 -10.59 64.09
N ASP A 23 27.17 -10.46 65.21
CA ASP A 23 28.30 -11.32 65.59
C ASP A 23 27.90 -12.15 66.82
N ILE A 24 28.02 -13.48 66.73
CA ILE A 24 27.65 -14.42 67.80
C ILE A 24 28.45 -14.18 69.08
N SER A 25 29.63 -13.55 68.97
CA SER A 25 30.53 -13.24 70.09
C SER A 25 30.04 -12.09 70.99
N LEU A 26 28.99 -11.36 70.61
CA LEU A 26 28.42 -10.23 71.35
C LEU A 26 27.00 -10.47 71.88
N GLY A 27 26.54 -11.73 71.92
CA GLY A 27 25.28 -12.13 72.57
C GLY A 27 24.12 -12.38 71.60
N GLY A 28 24.29 -13.33 70.68
CA GLY A 28 23.17 -13.80 69.85
C GLY A 28 21.98 -14.28 70.69
N SER A 29 20.76 -14.03 70.21
CA SER A 29 19.52 -14.51 70.82
C SER A 29 19.08 -15.85 70.20
N PHE A 30 18.72 -16.81 71.06
CA PHE A 30 18.02 -18.03 70.64
C PHE A 30 16.54 -17.70 70.40
N HIS A 31 15.98 -18.20 69.31
CA HIS A 31 14.57 -17.97 68.98
C HIS A 31 13.79 -19.28 69.04
N PRO A 32 12.69 -19.34 69.79
CA PRO A 32 11.76 -20.46 69.72
C PRO A 32 11.08 -20.48 68.34
N ILE A 33 11.26 -21.57 67.59
CA ILE A 33 10.63 -21.79 66.28
C ILE A 33 9.33 -22.57 66.46
N ILE A 34 9.35 -23.64 67.27
CA ILE A 34 8.20 -24.50 67.54
C ILE A 34 8.18 -24.84 69.04
N HIS A 35 7.01 -24.76 69.67
CA HIS A 35 6.77 -25.27 71.01
C HIS A 35 5.90 -26.53 70.94
N ALA A 36 6.16 -27.51 71.81
CA ALA A 36 5.18 -28.57 72.02
C ALA A 36 3.95 -28.00 72.74
N GLU A 37 2.77 -28.35 72.26
CA GLU A 37 1.49 -27.85 72.77
C GLU A 37 1.25 -28.25 74.24
N ASP A 38 1.73 -29.42 74.64
CA ASP A 38 1.60 -30.00 75.98
C ASP A 38 2.72 -29.60 76.95
N SER A 39 3.84 -29.09 76.43
CA SER A 39 4.99 -28.66 77.21
C SER A 39 5.66 -27.45 76.56
N PRO A 40 5.34 -26.21 76.99
CA PRO A 40 5.94 -25.00 76.44
C PRO A 40 7.45 -24.89 76.69
N LYS A 41 8.02 -25.80 77.49
CA LYS A 41 9.46 -25.96 77.72
C LYS A 41 10.16 -26.81 76.65
N ASN A 42 9.40 -27.57 75.86
CA ASN A 42 9.92 -28.33 74.74
C ASN A 42 9.91 -27.44 73.50
N VAL A 43 11.10 -27.02 73.06
CA VAL A 43 11.26 -25.97 72.06
C VAL A 43 12.31 -26.38 71.03
N ILE A 44 11.99 -26.18 69.75
CA ILE A 44 12.99 -26.14 68.69
C ILE A 44 13.54 -24.71 68.62
N LEU A 45 14.83 -24.54 68.88
CA LEU A 45 15.53 -23.25 68.85
C LEU A 45 16.38 -23.14 67.58
N GLY A 46 16.22 -22.04 66.85
CA GLY A 46 17.10 -21.66 65.75
C GLY A 46 18.18 -20.67 66.15
N THR A 47 19.33 -20.72 65.48
CA THR A 47 20.36 -19.68 65.55
C THR A 47 20.51 -18.97 64.21
N CYS A 48 20.66 -17.64 64.22
CA CYS A 48 21.07 -16.85 63.07
C CYS A 48 22.60 -16.79 63.01
N SER A 49 23.21 -17.09 61.87
CA SER A 49 24.66 -16.99 61.67
C SER A 49 25.01 -16.32 60.35
N ASN A 50 26.21 -15.74 60.29
CA ASN A 50 26.80 -15.18 59.09
C ASN A 50 28.02 -16.02 58.71
N GLY A 51 28.01 -16.67 57.55
CA GLY A 51 29.05 -17.62 57.11
C GLY A 51 28.68 -19.10 57.29
N LEU A 52 29.68 -19.96 57.50
CA LEU A 52 29.47 -21.42 57.67
C LEU A 52 28.98 -21.73 59.09
N GLY A 53 27.74 -22.22 59.21
CA GLY A 53 27.25 -22.90 60.41
C GLY A 53 26.01 -22.26 61.02
N GLY A 54 24.87 -22.92 60.93
CA GLY A 54 23.69 -22.73 61.79
C GLY A 54 23.63 -23.89 62.78
N MET A 55 23.11 -23.65 63.98
CA MET A 55 22.93 -24.69 64.99
C MET A 55 21.43 -24.80 65.28
N ILE A 56 20.85 -25.99 65.09
CA ILE A 56 19.52 -26.29 65.61
C ILE A 56 19.73 -26.88 67.00
N LEU A 57 19.29 -26.19 68.05
CA LEU A 57 19.20 -26.77 69.38
C LEU A 57 17.75 -27.13 69.65
N THR A 58 17.52 -28.40 69.97
CA THR A 58 16.19 -28.90 70.27
C THR A 58 16.22 -29.58 71.62
N THR A 59 15.19 -29.34 72.43
CA THR A 59 14.93 -30.15 73.63
C THR A 59 14.00 -31.32 73.33
N LEU A 60 13.46 -31.41 72.10
CA LEU A 60 12.77 -32.59 71.62
C LEU A 60 13.81 -33.67 71.35
N ASP A 61 13.50 -34.91 71.73
CA ASP A 61 14.34 -36.05 71.37
C ASP A 61 14.14 -36.38 69.88
N VAL A 62 14.74 -35.57 69.01
CA VAL A 62 14.66 -35.73 67.56
C VAL A 62 15.23 -37.07 67.13
N SER A 63 16.17 -37.65 67.89
CA SER A 63 16.76 -38.95 67.56
C SER A 63 15.77 -40.10 67.62
N THR A 64 14.91 -40.14 68.63
CA THR A 64 13.90 -41.21 68.71
C THR A 64 12.69 -40.99 67.81
N GLN A 65 12.42 -39.74 67.39
CA GLN A 65 11.27 -39.42 66.54
C GLN A 65 11.59 -39.44 65.03
N SER A 66 12.85 -39.19 64.63
CA SER A 66 13.27 -39.19 63.22
C SER A 66 13.62 -40.59 62.70
N ASP A 67 14.25 -41.44 63.53
CA ASP A 67 14.63 -42.81 63.17
C ASP A 67 13.49 -43.66 62.56
N PRO A 68 12.24 -43.63 63.09
CA PRO A 68 11.14 -44.43 62.54
C PRO A 68 10.67 -44.00 61.15
N VAL A 69 10.89 -42.73 60.77
CA VAL A 69 10.42 -42.12 59.52
C VAL A 69 11.56 -41.74 58.57
N ALA A 70 12.80 -42.11 58.90
CA ALA A 70 14.02 -41.79 58.16
C ALA A 70 14.03 -42.25 56.69
N ASN A 71 13.13 -43.15 56.29
CA ASN A 71 12.97 -43.62 54.92
C ASN A 71 11.52 -43.52 54.42
N ASP A 72 10.68 -42.74 55.10
CA ASP A 72 9.30 -42.48 54.67
C ASP A 72 9.27 -41.25 53.76
N ALA A 73 8.87 -41.44 52.50
CA ALA A 73 8.81 -40.38 51.50
C ALA A 73 7.84 -39.24 51.88
N ASN A 74 6.89 -39.49 52.80
CA ASN A 74 5.95 -38.47 53.29
C ASN A 74 6.53 -37.62 54.43
N PHE A 75 7.61 -38.07 55.07
CA PHE A 75 8.22 -37.42 56.25
C PHE A 75 9.72 -37.20 56.08
N ASP A 76 10.15 -37.03 54.84
CA ASP A 76 11.57 -36.96 54.44
C ASP A 76 12.33 -35.87 55.21
N LEU A 77 11.70 -34.72 55.43
CA LEU A 77 12.28 -33.62 56.21
C LEU A 77 12.54 -33.99 57.68
N LEU A 78 11.58 -34.68 58.33
CA LEU A 78 11.69 -35.12 59.73
C LEU A 78 12.74 -36.23 59.87
N GLY A 79 12.75 -37.17 58.92
CA GLY A 79 13.71 -38.27 58.85
C GLY A 79 15.16 -37.81 58.68
N GLN A 80 15.37 -36.70 57.95
CA GLN A 80 16.71 -36.17 57.65
C GLN A 80 17.22 -35.11 58.65
N MET A 81 16.42 -34.70 59.65
CA MET A 81 16.78 -33.63 60.60
C MET A 81 18.12 -33.84 61.32
N LEU A 82 18.52 -35.10 61.58
CA LEU A 82 19.79 -35.42 62.25
C LEU A 82 21.01 -35.54 61.32
N LEU A 83 20.78 -35.66 60.01
CA LEU A 83 21.84 -35.69 59.00
C LEU A 83 22.25 -34.28 58.56
N TYR A 84 21.51 -33.27 58.99
CA TYR A 84 21.69 -31.88 58.57
C TYR A 84 23.05 -31.32 58.99
N ASN A 85 23.87 -30.98 57.99
CA ASN A 85 25.12 -30.25 58.14
C ASN A 85 24.96 -28.89 57.47
N VAL A 86 25.23 -27.79 58.17
CA VAL A 86 24.98 -26.47 57.59
C VAL A 86 26.05 -26.13 56.56
N THR A 87 25.63 -26.21 55.31
CA THR A 87 26.36 -25.72 54.14
C THR A 87 25.87 -24.32 53.75
N PRO A 88 26.66 -23.54 53.01
CA PRO A 88 26.18 -22.32 52.39
C PRO A 88 25.06 -22.64 51.40
N TYR A 89 24.15 -21.69 51.20
CA TYR A 89 23.20 -21.78 50.08
C TYR A 89 23.96 -21.99 48.76
N PRO A 90 23.43 -22.82 47.86
CA PRO A 90 23.94 -22.96 46.51
C PRO A 90 24.05 -21.60 45.82
N ASP A 91 25.05 -21.46 44.96
CA ASP A 91 25.18 -20.29 44.09
C ASP A 91 23.89 -20.11 43.27
N ASP A 92 23.48 -18.86 43.11
CA ASP A 92 22.28 -18.44 42.37
C ASP A 92 20.93 -18.96 42.92
N PHE A 93 20.90 -19.61 44.09
CA PHE A 93 19.65 -19.89 44.81
C PHE A 93 19.15 -18.65 45.57
N GLY A 94 18.65 -17.69 44.77
CA GLY A 94 18.28 -16.35 45.17
C GLY A 94 16.99 -16.25 46.01
N VAL A 95 16.39 -15.06 46.05
CA VAL A 95 15.17 -14.75 46.81
C VAL A 95 14.07 -14.26 45.87
N LEU A 96 12.86 -14.06 46.38
CA LEU A 96 11.74 -13.47 45.64
C LEU A 96 12.19 -12.24 44.81
N GLY A 97 11.86 -12.20 43.52
CA GLY A 97 12.21 -11.12 42.60
C GLY A 97 13.70 -11.04 42.23
N ASN A 98 14.53 -11.94 42.75
CA ASN A 98 15.96 -12.01 42.45
C ASN A 98 16.42 -13.48 42.46
N GLY A 99 16.10 -14.20 41.38
CA GLY A 99 16.59 -15.55 41.12
C GLY A 99 15.69 -16.68 41.61
N VAL A 100 14.56 -16.41 42.26
CA VAL A 100 13.49 -17.40 42.52
C VAL A 100 12.13 -16.72 42.51
N ASP A 101 11.18 -17.22 41.72
CA ASP A 101 9.79 -16.74 41.72
C ASP A 101 8.79 -17.87 41.47
N ILE A 102 7.57 -17.76 42.02
CA ILE A 102 6.39 -18.50 41.59
C ILE A 102 5.98 -18.00 40.20
N THR A 103 5.55 -18.93 39.35
CA THR A 103 4.88 -18.64 38.08
C THR A 103 3.44 -19.13 38.14
N ILE A 104 2.50 -18.34 37.63
CA ILE A 104 1.10 -18.75 37.39
C ILE A 104 0.87 -18.75 35.89
N ASN A 105 0.46 -19.89 35.32
CA ASN A 105 0.33 -20.12 33.87
C ASN A 105 1.60 -19.74 33.09
N GLY A 106 2.78 -19.97 33.70
CA GLY A 106 4.09 -19.65 33.12
C GLY A 106 4.56 -18.21 33.32
N GLU A 107 3.74 -17.31 33.87
CA GLU A 107 4.10 -15.90 34.09
C GLU A 107 4.38 -15.57 35.55
N VAL A 108 5.30 -14.64 35.79
CA VAL A 108 5.69 -14.20 37.14
C VAL A 108 4.69 -13.14 37.62
N PRO A 109 3.95 -13.38 38.73
CA PRO A 109 3.02 -12.40 39.25
C PRO A 109 3.72 -11.11 39.69
N SER A 110 3.01 -9.99 39.58
CA SER A 110 3.53 -8.69 40.01
C SER A 110 3.83 -8.64 41.50
N THR A 111 4.88 -7.91 41.86
CA THR A 111 5.34 -7.74 43.25
C THR A 111 5.29 -6.29 43.70
N ASP A 112 5.33 -6.10 45.02
CA ASP A 112 5.57 -4.83 45.70
C ASP A 112 6.54 -5.03 46.87
N ASP A 113 6.73 -4.00 47.70
CA ASP A 113 7.63 -4.04 48.86
C ASP A 113 7.27 -5.12 49.90
N SER A 114 6.07 -5.70 49.83
CA SER A 114 5.56 -6.73 50.74
C SER A 114 5.58 -8.16 50.17
N GLY A 115 5.88 -8.33 48.89
CA GLY A 115 5.92 -9.63 48.21
C GLY A 115 5.08 -9.65 46.94
N TYR A 116 4.45 -10.78 46.62
CA TYR A 116 3.48 -10.83 45.52
C TYR A 116 2.24 -9.99 45.86
N LYS A 117 1.76 -9.21 44.89
CA LYS A 117 0.43 -8.61 44.97
C LYS A 117 -0.63 -9.71 44.93
N ILE A 118 -1.85 -9.39 45.38
CA ILE A 118 -2.99 -10.29 45.24
C ILE A 118 -3.19 -10.59 43.76
N TYR A 119 -3.20 -11.88 43.42
CA TYR A 119 -3.48 -12.36 42.07
C TYR A 119 -4.99 -12.50 41.89
N ASN A 120 -5.58 -11.60 41.10
CA ASN A 120 -7.00 -11.67 40.77
C ASN A 120 -7.21 -12.66 39.64
N MET A 121 -8.20 -13.54 39.79
CA MET A 121 -8.56 -14.56 38.80
C MET A 121 -10.06 -14.60 38.55
N ARG A 122 -10.46 -15.02 37.35
CA ARG A 122 -11.88 -15.21 37.03
C ARG A 122 -12.48 -16.31 37.92
N SER A 123 -13.77 -16.21 38.18
CA SER A 123 -14.53 -17.29 38.82
C SER A 123 -14.35 -18.61 38.07
N ASN A 124 -14.14 -19.70 38.82
CA ASN A 124 -13.99 -21.05 38.26
C ASN A 124 -12.73 -21.23 37.39
N ALA A 125 -11.74 -20.35 37.52
CA ALA A 125 -10.48 -20.43 36.80
C ALA A 125 -9.71 -21.70 37.17
N THR A 126 -9.02 -22.26 36.17
CA THR A 126 -8.02 -23.32 36.36
C THR A 126 -6.66 -22.68 36.19
N LEU A 127 -5.80 -22.78 37.20
CA LEU A 127 -4.46 -22.19 37.17
C LEU A 127 -3.41 -23.28 37.33
N GLU A 128 -2.33 -23.15 36.56
CA GLU A 128 -1.10 -23.91 36.73
C GLU A 128 -0.09 -23.10 37.54
N PHE A 129 0.45 -23.68 38.60
CA PHE A 129 1.51 -23.11 39.41
C PHE A 129 2.82 -23.82 39.09
N GLY A 130 3.87 -23.02 38.93
CA GLY A 130 5.24 -23.48 38.75
C GLY A 130 6.21 -22.51 39.40
N PHE A 131 7.49 -22.65 39.11
CA PHE A 131 8.50 -21.71 39.60
C PHE A 131 9.61 -21.50 38.58
N GLN A 132 10.24 -20.32 38.65
CA GLN A 132 11.50 -20.02 37.99
C GLN A 132 12.60 -19.91 39.04
N THR A 133 13.81 -20.37 38.71
CA THR A 133 14.98 -20.21 39.57
C THR A 133 16.27 -20.11 38.75
N ASN A 134 17.24 -19.37 39.25
CA ASN A 134 18.60 -19.32 38.72
C ASN A 134 19.51 -20.40 39.34
N ALA A 135 19.05 -21.09 40.38
CA ALA A 135 19.83 -22.12 41.05
C ALA A 135 20.20 -23.24 40.06
N LEU A 136 21.47 -23.63 40.06
CA LEU A 136 21.98 -24.69 39.19
C LEU A 136 21.89 -26.09 39.82
N VAL A 137 21.52 -26.14 41.10
CA VAL A 137 21.30 -27.40 41.81
C VAL A 137 19.89 -27.95 41.55
N PRO A 138 19.69 -29.27 41.56
CA PRO A 138 18.35 -29.85 41.55
C PRO A 138 17.54 -29.37 42.75
N LEU A 139 16.30 -28.95 42.51
CA LEU A 139 15.36 -28.52 43.55
C LEU A 139 14.10 -29.40 43.53
N THR A 140 13.58 -29.64 44.72
CA THR A 140 12.26 -30.20 44.98
C THR A 140 11.29 -29.07 45.31
N ALA A 141 10.08 -29.14 44.74
CA ALA A 141 8.99 -28.21 45.02
C ALA A 141 7.83 -28.93 45.71
N ASP A 142 7.44 -28.41 46.87
CA ASP A 142 6.26 -28.79 47.62
C ASP A 142 5.31 -27.60 47.74
N TRP A 143 4.04 -27.83 47.48
CA TRP A 143 3.01 -26.83 47.39
C TRP A 143 1.96 -27.01 48.47
N THR A 144 1.47 -25.90 49.00
CA THR A 144 0.33 -25.91 49.92
C THR A 144 -0.76 -24.98 49.47
N LEU A 145 -2.01 -25.42 49.53
CA LEU A 145 -3.18 -24.62 49.21
C LEU A 145 -4.10 -24.53 50.42
N LEU A 146 -4.38 -23.30 50.84
CA LEU A 146 -5.37 -23.03 51.88
C LEU A 146 -6.50 -22.17 51.30
N GLY A 147 -7.72 -22.68 51.34
CA GLY A 147 -8.92 -21.97 50.89
C GLY A 147 -10.13 -22.91 50.85
N SER A 148 -11.17 -22.51 50.12
CA SER A 148 -12.44 -23.25 50.03
C SER A 148 -12.41 -24.46 49.09
N THR A 149 -11.33 -24.63 48.33
CA THR A 149 -11.12 -25.77 47.42
C THR A 149 -9.72 -26.36 47.60
N LEU A 150 -9.60 -27.66 47.35
CA LEU A 150 -8.36 -28.44 47.41
C LEU A 150 -7.64 -28.46 46.04
N TRP A 151 -6.44 -29.06 45.96
CA TRP A 151 -5.69 -29.18 44.72
C TRP A 151 -6.43 -30.02 43.66
N ASP A 152 -7.20 -31.02 44.09
CA ASP A 152 -8.04 -31.84 43.21
C ASP A 152 -9.32 -31.12 42.71
N GLY A 153 -9.58 -29.91 43.22
CA GLY A 153 -10.74 -29.08 42.86
C GLY A 153 -12.02 -29.41 43.63
N GLU A 154 -11.99 -30.34 44.57
CA GLU A 154 -13.11 -30.59 45.48
C GLU A 154 -13.22 -29.48 46.54
N ASP A 155 -14.39 -29.37 47.16
CA ASP A 155 -14.61 -28.41 48.25
C ASP A 155 -13.76 -28.81 49.45
N ASN A 156 -13.06 -27.84 50.04
CA ASN A 156 -12.40 -28.05 51.32
C ASN A 156 -13.44 -28.05 52.44
N THR A 157 -13.81 -29.24 52.93
CA THR A 157 -14.78 -29.42 54.00
C THR A 157 -14.15 -29.45 55.40
N ASP A 158 -12.83 -29.34 55.50
CA ASP A 158 -12.11 -29.47 56.75
C ASP A 158 -12.08 -28.12 57.49
N ASP A 159 -12.86 -28.02 58.56
CA ASP A 159 -12.98 -26.82 59.42
C ASP A 159 -11.71 -26.57 60.27
N ASP A 160 -10.74 -27.47 60.24
CA ASP A 160 -9.52 -27.42 61.06
C ASP A 160 -8.47 -26.43 60.51
N GLY A 161 -8.69 -25.89 59.31
CA GLY A 161 -7.80 -24.90 58.66
C GLY A 161 -6.48 -25.50 58.15
N GLU A 162 -6.44 -26.81 57.96
CA GLU A 162 -5.28 -27.51 57.37
C GLU A 162 -5.16 -27.17 55.88
N ALA A 163 -3.93 -27.00 55.40
CA ALA A 163 -3.67 -26.73 54.00
C ALA A 163 -3.56 -28.06 53.23
N ASP A 164 -4.06 -28.11 52.01
CA ASP A 164 -3.83 -29.24 51.13
C ASP A 164 -2.40 -29.23 50.59
N HIS A 165 -1.78 -30.39 50.49
CA HIS A 165 -0.35 -30.55 50.19
C HIS A 165 -0.14 -31.35 48.91
N LEU A 166 0.71 -30.85 48.01
CA LEU A 166 1.07 -31.55 46.78
C LEU A 166 2.53 -31.34 46.40
N ARG A 167 3.21 -32.42 45.97
CA ARG A 167 4.61 -32.36 45.50
C ARG A 167 4.66 -32.40 43.98
N GLY A 168 5.44 -31.51 43.37
CA GLY A 168 5.58 -31.46 41.92
C GLY A 168 6.26 -30.19 41.43
N ALA A 169 6.99 -30.28 40.32
CA ALA A 169 7.60 -29.11 39.68
C ALA A 169 6.53 -28.11 39.21
N THR A 170 5.39 -28.64 38.75
CA THR A 170 4.17 -27.89 38.48
C THR A 170 2.97 -28.57 39.14
N VAL A 171 1.97 -27.78 39.55
CA VAL A 171 0.70 -28.25 40.11
C VAL A 171 -0.46 -27.45 39.50
N THR A 172 -1.64 -28.05 39.39
CA THR A 172 -2.81 -27.41 38.78
C THR A 172 -4.00 -27.57 39.71
N SER A 173 -4.81 -26.51 39.87
CA SER A 173 -6.08 -26.60 40.58
C SER A 173 -7.12 -25.67 39.95
N LYS A 174 -8.38 -25.92 40.30
CA LYS A 174 -9.55 -25.15 39.90
C LYS A 174 -10.14 -24.44 41.11
N PHE A 175 -10.44 -23.15 40.96
CA PHE A 175 -10.82 -22.28 42.07
C PHE A 175 -12.26 -21.80 41.96
N CYS A 176 -13.12 -22.28 42.86
CA CYS A 176 -14.51 -21.86 42.96
C CYS A 176 -15.04 -22.04 44.38
N ASP A 177 -15.22 -20.95 45.13
CA ASP A 177 -16.02 -20.96 46.35
C ASP A 177 -17.51 -20.95 45.94
N LYS A 178 -18.19 -22.09 46.03
CA LYS A 178 -19.53 -22.28 45.46
C LYS A 178 -20.55 -21.34 46.11
N ASP A 179 -21.21 -20.51 45.29
CA ASP A 179 -22.31 -19.64 45.72
C ASP A 179 -23.46 -19.69 44.71
N PRO A 180 -24.61 -20.28 45.05
CA PRO A 180 -25.75 -20.41 44.14
C PRO A 180 -26.44 -19.07 43.82
N LEU A 181 -26.12 -17.99 44.53
CA LEU A 181 -26.66 -16.66 44.29
C LEU A 181 -25.84 -15.86 43.26
N GLU A 182 -24.62 -16.30 42.96
CA GLU A 182 -23.75 -15.66 41.99
C GLU A 182 -24.05 -16.12 40.56
N PRO A 183 -24.02 -15.23 39.55
CA PRO A 183 -24.25 -15.61 38.15
C PRO A 183 -23.28 -16.68 37.63
N THR A 184 -22.07 -16.72 38.17
CA THR A 184 -21.03 -17.69 37.81
C THR A 184 -21.05 -18.96 38.67
N LEU A 185 -21.98 -19.06 39.64
CA LEU A 185 -22.04 -20.09 40.68
C LEU A 185 -20.80 -20.14 41.60
N CYS A 186 -19.87 -19.19 41.47
CA CYS A 186 -18.70 -19.02 42.31
C CYS A 186 -18.68 -17.60 42.88
N LYS A 187 -18.44 -17.51 44.19
CA LYS A 187 -18.35 -16.28 44.96
C LYS A 187 -17.28 -15.33 44.42
N GLN A 188 -17.63 -14.06 44.24
CA GLN A 188 -16.65 -12.99 44.03
C GLN A 188 -15.94 -12.64 45.34
N GLY A 189 -14.64 -12.36 45.26
CA GLY A 189 -13.81 -11.97 46.40
C GLY A 189 -13.40 -13.10 47.33
N ALA A 190 -13.67 -14.35 46.98
CA ALA A 190 -13.12 -15.52 47.69
C ALA A 190 -11.60 -15.55 47.56
N GLN A 191 -10.89 -16.04 48.57
CA GLN A 191 -9.43 -16.01 48.64
C GLN A 191 -8.83 -17.38 48.91
N TRP A 192 -7.66 -17.61 48.32
CA TRP A 192 -6.81 -18.78 48.58
C TRP A 192 -5.39 -18.32 48.85
N THR A 193 -4.69 -19.03 49.73
CA THR A 193 -3.27 -18.83 49.98
C THR A 193 -2.50 -20.01 49.41
N VAL A 194 -1.64 -19.76 48.43
CA VAL A 194 -0.73 -20.76 47.87
C VAL A 194 0.67 -20.49 48.43
N LYS A 195 1.34 -21.53 48.93
CA LYS A 195 2.76 -21.47 49.28
C LYS A 195 3.56 -22.49 48.50
N LEU A 196 4.73 -22.08 48.04
CA LEU A 196 5.77 -22.94 47.49
C LEU A 196 6.89 -23.07 48.51
N TYR A 197 7.26 -24.31 48.82
CA TYR A 197 8.46 -24.69 49.53
C TYR A 197 9.41 -25.30 48.52
N LEU A 198 10.43 -24.55 48.12
CA LEU A 198 11.43 -24.97 47.15
C LEU A 198 12.71 -25.29 47.90
N HIS A 199 13.25 -26.50 47.78
CA HIS A 199 14.44 -26.90 48.53
C HIS A 199 15.36 -27.86 47.77
N ASP A 200 16.65 -27.88 48.14
CA ASP A 200 17.60 -28.88 47.63
C ASP A 200 17.73 -30.09 48.57
N ASP A 201 18.54 -31.08 48.14
CA ASP A 201 18.83 -32.30 48.91
C ASP A 201 19.66 -32.04 50.18
N GLN A 202 20.21 -30.83 50.36
CA GLN A 202 20.93 -30.43 51.57
C GLN A 202 20.03 -29.67 52.55
N GLY A 203 18.75 -29.47 52.22
CA GLY A 203 17.76 -28.81 53.07
C GLY A 203 17.82 -27.29 53.01
N HIS A 204 18.53 -26.69 52.04
CA HIS A 204 18.40 -25.25 51.78
C HIS A 204 17.03 -25.00 51.18
N ALA A 205 16.26 -24.05 51.73
CA ALA A 205 14.88 -23.84 51.32
C ALA A 205 14.50 -22.37 51.10
N ARG A 206 13.56 -22.15 50.18
CA ARG A 206 12.85 -20.89 49.97
C ARG A 206 11.37 -21.14 50.12
N ILE A 207 10.71 -20.22 50.80
CA ILE A 207 9.26 -20.23 50.96
C ILE A 207 8.73 -18.99 50.28
N LEU A 208 7.87 -19.19 49.27
CA LEU A 208 7.16 -18.13 48.57
C LEU A 208 5.67 -18.28 48.83
N GLN A 209 4.95 -17.16 48.93
CA GLN A 209 3.51 -17.16 49.21
C GLN A 209 2.80 -16.16 48.30
N ILE A 210 1.71 -16.59 47.67
CA ILE A 210 0.81 -15.73 46.91
C ILE A 210 -0.63 -15.91 47.37
N ILE A 211 -1.38 -14.80 47.36
CA ILE A 211 -2.81 -14.79 47.65
C ILE A 211 -3.56 -14.67 46.33
N LEU A 212 -4.46 -15.61 46.08
CA LEU A 212 -5.39 -15.59 44.95
C LEU A 212 -6.71 -14.99 45.41
N LYS A 213 -7.39 -14.26 44.52
CA LYS A 213 -8.73 -13.72 44.79
C LYS A 213 -9.62 -13.85 43.56
N THR A 214 -10.84 -14.35 43.71
CA THR A 214 -11.82 -14.26 42.61
C THR A 214 -12.23 -12.82 42.41
N SER A 215 -12.05 -12.29 41.20
CA SER A 215 -12.59 -11.00 40.79
C SER A 215 -12.72 -10.99 39.28
N ASN A 216 -13.92 -11.16 38.74
CA ASN A 216 -14.13 -11.11 37.30
C ASN A 216 -13.83 -9.72 36.71
N LEU A 217 -13.83 -8.67 37.54
CA LEU A 217 -13.50 -7.30 37.11
C LEU A 217 -11.99 -7.09 37.04
N ASP A 218 -11.26 -7.59 38.04
CA ASP A 218 -9.82 -7.34 38.18
C ASP A 218 -8.96 -8.50 37.63
N ALA A 219 -9.61 -9.58 37.19
CA ALA A 219 -8.97 -10.71 36.54
C ALA A 219 -8.57 -10.32 35.12
N ASP A 220 -7.39 -9.74 35.05
CA ASP A 220 -6.67 -9.37 33.84
C ASP A 220 -6.06 -10.64 33.21
N THR A 221 -6.90 -11.47 32.60
CA THR A 221 -6.54 -12.77 32.04
C THR A 221 -6.27 -12.74 30.54
N GLU A 222 -6.95 -11.87 29.83
CA GLU A 222 -6.81 -11.66 28.40
C GLU A 222 -5.93 -10.44 28.14
N GLN A 223 -5.40 -10.33 26.93
CA GLN A 223 -4.66 -9.15 26.51
C GLN A 223 -5.62 -8.21 25.78
N PRO A 224 -5.56 -6.89 25.98
CA PRO A 224 -6.39 -5.98 25.20
C PRO A 224 -5.99 -6.03 23.73
N ILE A 225 -6.97 -5.80 22.85
CA ILE A 225 -6.83 -5.86 21.41
C ILE A 225 -6.81 -4.42 20.88
N ALA A 226 -5.67 -4.03 20.29
CA ALA A 226 -5.56 -2.78 19.55
C ALA A 226 -6.12 -2.97 18.12
N VAL A 227 -7.09 -2.14 17.76
CA VAL A 227 -7.57 -2.01 16.38
C VAL A 227 -7.10 -0.67 15.85
N LEU A 228 -6.51 -0.66 14.66
CA LEU A 228 -5.99 0.55 14.02
C LEU A 228 -6.41 0.59 12.57
N ASN A 229 -7.30 1.53 12.25
CA ASN A 229 -7.79 1.77 10.90
C ASN A 229 -7.45 3.19 10.44
N LEU A 230 -7.40 3.39 9.12
CA LEU A 230 -7.35 4.71 8.50
C LEU A 230 -8.71 4.97 7.85
N ASP A 231 -9.32 6.12 8.15
CA ASP A 231 -10.51 6.59 7.45
C ASP A 231 -10.11 7.08 6.04
N VAL A 232 -10.20 6.20 5.04
CA VAL A 232 -9.82 6.53 3.65
C VAL A 232 -10.90 7.31 2.91
N ASP A 233 -12.17 7.15 3.29
CA ASP A 233 -13.31 7.73 2.58
C ASP A 233 -13.40 9.26 2.78
N ALA A 234 -12.76 9.77 3.84
CA ALA A 234 -12.61 11.20 4.09
C ALA A 234 -11.67 11.93 3.09
N TYR A 235 -10.89 11.21 2.27
CA TYR A 235 -9.80 11.82 1.49
C TYR A 235 -9.88 11.51 0.00
N GLN A 236 -10.19 12.52 -0.82
CA GLN A 236 -10.23 12.40 -2.29
C GLN A 236 -8.84 12.29 -2.95
N HIS A 237 -7.76 12.54 -2.21
CA HIS A 237 -6.38 12.62 -2.73
C HIS A 237 -5.44 11.56 -2.13
N ILE A 238 -6.01 10.54 -1.47
CA ILE A 238 -5.26 9.39 -0.98
C ILE A 238 -5.54 8.23 -1.93
N THR A 239 -4.52 7.82 -2.68
CA THR A 239 -4.58 6.59 -3.48
C THR A 239 -4.13 5.43 -2.61
N VAL A 240 -5.04 4.49 -2.32
CA VAL A 240 -4.70 3.28 -1.57
C VAL A 240 -3.88 2.36 -2.47
N HIS A 241 -2.56 2.37 -2.31
CA HIS A 241 -1.73 1.26 -2.76
C HIS A 241 -1.73 0.20 -1.68
N GLU A 242 -2.63 -0.78 -1.76
CA GLU A 242 -2.53 -1.97 -0.91
C GLU A 242 -1.12 -2.54 -1.00
N ALA A 243 -0.51 -2.78 0.16
CA ALA A 243 0.84 -3.35 0.22
C ALA A 243 0.89 -4.65 -0.57
N THR A 244 1.93 -4.79 -1.40
CA THR A 244 2.26 -6.07 -2.02
C THR A 244 2.34 -7.15 -0.95
N ALA A 245 1.59 -8.24 -1.15
CA ALA A 245 1.45 -9.34 -0.20
C ALA A 245 2.80 -9.78 0.41
N GLY A 246 2.93 -9.70 1.74
CA GLY A 246 4.07 -10.31 2.47
C GLY A 246 4.58 -9.61 3.74
N THR A 247 4.14 -8.38 4.08
CA THR A 247 4.73 -7.59 5.20
C THR A 247 3.83 -7.41 6.42
N GLY A 248 2.64 -8.00 6.43
CA GLY A 248 1.77 -8.10 7.62
C GLY A 248 1.14 -6.80 8.13
N ALA A 249 1.34 -5.64 7.48
CA ALA A 249 0.61 -4.42 7.80
C ALA A 249 0.25 -3.64 6.54
N ASN A 250 -0.89 -2.95 6.56
CA ASN A 250 -1.35 -2.08 5.49
C ASN A 250 -0.38 -0.91 5.31
N GLN A 251 0.01 -0.65 4.06
CA GLN A 251 0.79 0.50 3.65
C GLN A 251 -0.11 1.41 2.85
N TYR A 252 -0.03 2.72 3.08
CA TYR A 252 -0.84 3.72 2.41
C TYR A 252 0.08 4.72 1.69
N LEU A 253 -0.26 5.07 0.45
CA LEU A 253 0.40 6.14 -0.30
C LEU A 253 -0.42 7.42 -0.14
N ILE A 254 0.26 8.50 0.22
CA ILE A 254 -0.32 9.83 0.33
C ILE A 254 0.49 10.75 -0.60
N ILE A 255 -0.19 11.49 -1.47
CA ILE A 255 0.44 12.50 -2.32
C ILE A 255 0.11 13.87 -1.72
N LEU A 256 1.14 14.59 -1.28
CA LEU A 256 0.95 15.96 -0.81
C LEU A 256 0.68 16.88 -2.01
N GLN A 257 -0.38 17.68 -1.91
CA GLN A 257 -0.61 18.77 -2.84
C GLN A 257 0.47 19.85 -2.70
N GLN A 258 0.71 20.60 -3.77
CA GLN A 258 1.58 21.77 -3.75
C GLN A 258 0.77 23.07 -3.79
N ASP A 259 1.25 24.10 -3.09
CA ASP A 259 0.75 25.47 -3.25
C ASP A 259 1.25 26.09 -4.57
N GLN A 260 0.80 27.31 -4.88
CA GLN A 260 1.23 28.03 -6.10
C GLN A 260 2.73 28.33 -6.17
N ASN A 261 3.48 28.12 -5.09
CA ASN A 261 4.93 28.30 -5.00
C ASN A 261 5.67 26.95 -4.93
N GLN A 262 5.00 25.84 -5.26
CA GLN A 262 5.56 24.47 -5.22
C GLN A 262 5.95 23.99 -3.80
N ASN A 263 5.38 24.59 -2.74
CA ASN A 263 5.56 24.08 -1.39
C ASN A 263 4.54 22.99 -1.10
N ASN A 264 4.97 21.89 -0.51
CA ASN A 264 4.07 20.84 -0.04
C ASN A 264 3.13 21.38 1.03
N ILE A 265 1.83 21.13 0.85
CA ILE A 265 0.79 21.47 1.81
C ILE A 265 0.70 20.33 2.83
N PRO A 266 0.83 20.59 4.14
CA PRO A 266 0.67 19.56 5.16
C PRO A 266 -0.71 18.88 5.08
N MET A 267 -0.74 17.56 5.17
CA MET A 267 -1.97 16.78 5.06
C MET A 267 -2.27 16.06 6.38
N ALA A 268 -3.48 16.27 6.92
CA ALA A 268 -3.97 15.57 8.09
C ALA A 268 -4.64 14.25 7.70
N VAL A 269 -4.36 13.19 8.46
CA VAL A 269 -5.06 11.91 8.40
C VAL A 269 -5.73 11.58 9.72
N ASN A 270 -6.88 10.91 9.65
CA ASN A 270 -7.62 10.44 10.81
C ASN A 270 -7.43 8.94 10.98
N LEU A 271 -6.82 8.58 12.09
CA LEU A 271 -6.63 7.21 12.54
C LEU A 271 -7.76 6.86 13.50
N ASP A 272 -8.47 5.78 13.22
CA ASP A 272 -9.58 5.28 14.03
C ASP A 272 -9.14 4.03 14.80
N ALA A 273 -9.09 4.16 16.13
CA ALA A 273 -8.85 3.06 17.06
C ALA A 273 -10.07 2.74 17.94
N SER A 274 -11.26 3.22 17.59
CA SER A 274 -12.50 3.10 18.38
C SER A 274 -13.01 1.69 18.59
N GLU A 275 -12.56 0.75 17.75
CA GLU A 275 -12.86 -0.66 17.90
C GLU A 275 -11.87 -1.43 18.80
N SER A 276 -10.85 -0.75 19.34
CA SER A 276 -9.97 -1.35 20.35
C SER A 276 -10.76 -1.72 21.61
N ASN A 277 -10.51 -2.90 22.16
CA ASN A 277 -11.24 -3.38 23.34
C ASN A 277 -10.40 -4.33 24.21
N ASP A 278 -10.80 -4.44 25.46
CA ASP A 278 -10.31 -5.46 26.37
C ASP A 278 -11.39 -6.56 26.52
N PRO A 279 -11.09 -7.83 26.16
CA PRO A 279 -12.00 -8.95 26.38
C PRO A 279 -12.38 -9.22 27.85
N ASP A 280 -11.62 -8.71 28.81
CA ASP A 280 -11.93 -8.78 30.24
C ASP A 280 -12.93 -7.69 30.69
N ALA A 281 -13.24 -6.71 29.84
CA ALA A 281 -14.11 -5.59 30.19
C ALA A 281 -15.55 -6.04 30.52
N LEU A 282 -16.00 -5.76 31.76
CA LEU A 282 -17.39 -6.01 32.17
C LEU A 282 -18.38 -4.96 31.65
N SER A 283 -17.89 -3.78 31.25
CA SER A 283 -18.68 -2.75 30.58
C SER A 283 -17.77 -1.77 29.82
N GLY A 284 -18.32 -1.13 28.79
CA GLY A 284 -17.54 -0.26 27.91
C GLY A 284 -16.51 -1.05 27.08
N LYS A 285 -15.44 -0.37 26.64
CA LYS A 285 -14.35 -0.98 25.86
C LYS A 285 -13.21 -1.53 26.73
N GLY A 286 -13.18 -1.20 28.03
CA GLY A 286 -12.13 -1.63 28.97
C GLY A 286 -10.73 -1.02 28.76
N ILE A 287 -10.57 -0.12 27.79
CA ILE A 287 -9.31 0.56 27.51
C ILE A 287 -9.16 1.80 28.40
N ALA A 288 -8.03 1.90 29.10
CA ALA A 288 -7.68 3.05 29.93
C ALA A 288 -6.81 4.07 29.19
N ARG A 289 -5.97 3.64 28.25
CA ARG A 289 -4.97 4.50 27.62
C ARG A 289 -4.60 4.06 26.21
N TYR A 290 -4.43 5.02 25.32
CA TYR A 290 -3.90 4.84 23.97
C TYR A 290 -2.50 5.47 23.88
N VAL A 291 -1.53 4.72 23.39
CA VAL A 291 -0.15 5.18 23.19
C VAL A 291 0.21 5.09 21.72
N TRP A 292 0.33 6.25 21.09
CA TRP A 292 0.70 6.44 19.70
C TRP A 292 2.19 6.73 19.59
N THR A 293 2.91 5.99 18.76
CA THR A 293 4.33 6.27 18.48
C THR A 293 4.53 6.50 16.99
N ILE A 294 5.06 7.67 16.64
CA ILE A 294 5.34 8.08 15.27
C ILE A 294 6.84 8.04 15.03
N TYR A 295 7.22 7.40 13.93
CA TYR A 295 8.59 7.28 13.47
C TYR A 295 8.74 7.92 12.09
N PHE A 296 9.90 8.56 11.86
CA PHE A 296 10.40 8.98 10.54
C PHE A 296 9.61 10.08 9.80
N ASP A 297 8.76 10.85 10.47
CA ASP A 297 8.17 12.08 9.88
C ASP A 297 9.06 13.30 10.15
N CYS A 298 10.00 13.57 9.24
CA CYS A 298 10.97 14.66 9.36
C CYS A 298 11.62 14.99 8.01
N PRO A 299 12.32 16.14 7.89
CA PRO A 299 13.02 16.52 6.67
C PRO A 299 14.07 15.49 6.24
N TYR A 300 14.25 15.37 4.92
CA TYR A 300 15.21 14.43 4.35
C TYR A 300 16.64 14.66 4.83
N GLY A 301 17.30 13.57 5.26
CA GLY A 301 18.70 13.58 5.69
C GLY A 301 18.91 13.92 7.18
N GLU A 302 17.84 14.13 7.93
CA GLU A 302 17.90 14.30 9.39
C GLU A 302 17.67 12.97 10.12
N ASP A 303 18.26 12.83 11.31
CA ASP A 303 17.99 11.72 12.23
C ASP A 303 16.90 12.15 13.20
N CYS A 304 15.82 11.39 13.26
CA CYS A 304 14.55 11.89 13.78
C CYS A 304 14.14 11.12 15.02
N SER A 305 13.96 11.85 16.12
CA SER A 305 13.50 11.27 17.37
C SER A 305 12.07 10.73 17.21
N LYS A 306 11.82 9.52 17.71
CA LYS A 306 10.46 8.98 17.86
C LYS A 306 9.58 9.96 18.64
N LYS A 307 8.36 10.21 18.16
CA LYS A 307 7.36 11.02 18.88
C LYS A 307 6.37 10.08 19.55
N VAL A 308 6.26 10.15 20.87
CA VAL A 308 5.29 9.36 21.65
C VAL A 308 4.19 10.29 22.14
N ILE A 309 2.94 9.93 21.88
CA ILE A 309 1.74 10.64 22.32
C ILE A 309 0.90 9.68 23.14
N THR A 310 0.53 10.10 24.34
CA THR A 310 -0.26 9.30 25.27
C THR A 310 -1.58 10.00 25.53
N GLN A 311 -2.69 9.26 25.39
CA GLN A 311 -4.03 9.75 25.70
C GLN A 311 -4.68 8.84 26.73
N ASP A 312 -4.92 9.38 27.92
CA ASP A 312 -5.61 8.68 29.02
C ASP A 312 -7.12 8.95 28.95
N VAL A 313 -7.92 7.88 28.96
CA VAL A 313 -9.39 7.94 28.92
C VAL A 313 -9.94 8.57 30.21
N GLU A 314 -9.28 8.40 31.35
CA GLU A 314 -9.68 9.04 32.61
C GLU A 314 -9.69 10.58 32.51
N ASN A 315 -8.72 11.14 31.78
CA ASN A 315 -8.58 12.58 31.58
C ASN A 315 -9.54 13.12 30.51
N ASN A 316 -9.98 12.26 29.58
CA ASN A 316 -10.95 12.59 28.54
C ASN A 316 -11.88 11.40 28.26
N PRO A 317 -12.98 11.24 29.03
CA PRO A 317 -13.88 10.09 28.87
C PRO A 317 -14.62 10.03 27.54
N ALA A 318 -14.62 11.13 26.77
CA ALA A 318 -15.17 11.17 25.42
C ALA A 318 -14.16 10.71 24.35
N TYR A 319 -12.90 10.50 24.72
CA TYR A 319 -11.88 9.97 23.83
C TYR A 319 -12.15 8.50 23.56
N ASP A 320 -12.46 8.19 22.31
CA ASP A 320 -12.75 6.84 21.85
C ASP A 320 -11.59 6.20 21.10
N GLY A 321 -10.46 6.89 20.92
CA GLY A 321 -9.32 6.37 20.14
C GLY A 321 -9.15 7.04 18.78
N ASN A 322 -9.98 8.00 18.40
CA ASN A 322 -9.74 8.81 17.21
C ASN A 322 -8.48 9.68 17.35
N PHE A 323 -7.59 9.66 16.37
CA PHE A 323 -6.32 10.38 16.40
C PHE A 323 -6.03 11.05 15.06
N GLU A 324 -5.93 12.38 15.06
CA GLU A 324 -5.52 13.15 13.88
C GLU A 324 -4.01 13.36 13.87
N TYR A 325 -3.38 13.06 12.72
CA TYR A 325 -1.95 13.29 12.51
C TYR A 325 -1.70 14.05 11.21
N THR A 326 -0.90 15.12 11.26
CA THR A 326 -0.56 15.93 10.08
C THR A 326 0.85 15.64 9.60
N PHE A 327 0.98 15.06 8.40
CA PHE A 327 2.25 14.88 7.72
C PHE A 327 2.74 16.20 7.15
N SER A 328 4.03 16.50 7.34
CA SER A 328 4.66 17.72 6.80
C SER A 328 5.86 17.44 5.90
N ASN A 329 6.30 16.17 5.79
CA ASN A 329 7.51 15.80 5.06
C ASN A 329 7.24 14.67 4.06
N VAL A 330 7.94 14.70 2.93
CA VAL A 330 7.91 13.62 1.92
C VAL A 330 8.91 12.52 2.26
N THR A 331 8.50 11.27 2.06
CA THR A 331 9.35 10.07 2.16
C THR A 331 9.99 9.81 0.80
N LYS A 332 11.30 9.56 0.75
CA LYS A 332 11.99 9.30 -0.52
C LYS A 332 11.64 7.91 -1.08
N GLU A 333 11.43 7.83 -2.40
CA GLU A 333 11.30 6.55 -3.11
C GLU A 333 12.55 5.65 -2.98
N GLY A 334 12.30 4.34 -2.83
CA GLY A 334 13.28 3.30 -3.19
C GLY A 334 14.06 2.64 -2.05
N THR A 335 13.89 3.03 -0.79
CA THR A 335 14.44 2.28 0.36
C THR A 335 13.40 2.12 1.46
N LEU A 336 13.11 0.88 1.86
CA LEU A 336 12.19 0.51 2.95
C LEU A 336 12.52 1.17 4.31
N GLU A 337 13.68 1.81 4.43
CA GLU A 337 14.19 2.41 5.67
C GLU A 337 13.62 3.80 6.00
N GLN A 338 12.80 4.41 5.15
CA GLN A 338 12.22 5.76 5.40
C GLN A 338 10.71 5.87 5.19
N VAL A 339 9.96 4.78 5.40
CA VAL A 339 8.49 4.82 5.43
C VAL A 339 8.05 5.36 6.80
N ILE A 340 7.16 6.34 6.83
CA ILE A 340 6.60 6.84 8.09
C ILE A 340 5.80 5.71 8.72
N ARG A 341 6.09 5.40 9.99
CA ARG A 341 5.44 4.33 10.73
C ARG A 341 4.72 4.91 11.92
N ILE A 342 3.45 4.55 12.09
CA ILE A 342 2.69 4.85 13.29
C ILE A 342 2.34 3.53 13.97
N GLU A 343 2.69 3.43 15.24
CA GLU A 343 2.41 2.29 16.11
C GLU A 343 1.37 2.68 17.15
N LEU A 344 0.44 1.78 17.43
CA LEU A 344 -0.53 1.89 18.51
C LEU A 344 -0.35 0.73 19.49
N ILE A 345 -0.27 1.07 20.77
CA ILE A 345 -0.45 0.14 21.89
C ILE A 345 -1.56 0.70 22.77
N VAL A 346 -2.56 -0.12 23.08
CA VAL A 346 -3.60 0.21 24.06
C VAL A 346 -3.30 -0.48 25.38
N PHE A 347 -3.70 0.16 26.49
CA PHE A 347 -3.61 -0.41 27.82
C PHE A 347 -5.01 -0.49 28.41
N ASP A 348 -5.35 -1.63 28.98
CA ASP A 348 -6.59 -1.79 29.75
C ASP A 348 -6.54 -1.09 31.11
N ASN A 349 -7.62 -1.21 31.88
CA ASN A 349 -7.75 -0.66 33.23
C ASN A 349 -6.78 -1.27 34.26
N SER A 350 -6.25 -2.46 33.98
CA SER A 350 -5.21 -3.13 34.79
C SER A 350 -3.79 -2.75 34.35
N ASN A 351 -3.67 -1.89 33.34
CA ASN A 351 -2.43 -1.42 32.74
C ASN A 351 -1.62 -2.55 32.06
N LYS A 352 -2.29 -3.61 31.58
CA LYS A 352 -1.65 -4.58 30.67
C LYS A 352 -1.71 -4.05 29.22
N PRO A 353 -0.60 -4.16 28.46
CA PRO A 353 -0.53 -3.66 27.09
C PRO A 353 -1.06 -4.65 26.06
N SER A 354 -1.61 -4.14 24.96
CA SER A 354 -1.90 -4.90 23.75
C SER A 354 -0.63 -5.28 22.98
N ASP A 355 -0.78 -6.17 22.00
CA ASP A 355 0.16 -6.25 20.89
C ASP A 355 0.22 -4.91 20.13
N THR A 356 1.32 -4.70 19.40
CA THR A 356 1.51 -3.46 18.63
C THR A 356 0.76 -3.52 17.31
N ALA A 357 -0.23 -2.64 17.15
CA ALA A 357 -0.85 -2.38 15.85
C ALA A 357 0.00 -1.37 15.05
N ILE A 358 0.20 -1.63 13.76
CA ILE A 358 1.13 -0.85 12.92
C ILE A 358 0.42 -0.40 11.65
N ILE A 359 0.62 0.86 11.29
CA ILE A 359 0.26 1.41 9.99
C ILE A 359 1.48 2.12 9.37
N ARG A 360 1.61 2.05 8.04
CA ARG A 360 2.74 2.63 7.31
C ARG A 360 2.26 3.60 6.24
N PHE A 361 2.99 4.70 6.09
CA PHE A 361 2.72 5.76 5.13
C PHE A 361 3.95 6.04 4.25
N VAL A 362 3.74 5.98 2.94
CA VAL A 362 4.63 6.60 1.96
C VAL A 362 4.00 7.94 1.61
N VAL A 363 4.76 9.03 1.76
CA VAL A 363 4.31 10.39 1.48
C VAL A 363 5.11 10.93 0.30
N GLY A 364 4.50 11.04 -0.87
CA GLY A 364 5.11 11.60 -2.08
C GLY A 364 4.75 13.07 -2.31
N SER A 365 5.44 13.74 -3.24
CA SER A 365 5.00 15.03 -3.78
C SER A 365 4.24 14.83 -5.10
N SER A 366 3.38 15.78 -5.46
CA SER A 366 2.69 15.78 -6.76
C SER A 366 3.66 15.79 -7.95
N ALA A 367 4.88 16.30 -7.78
CA ALA A 367 5.92 16.29 -8.81
C ALA A 367 6.54 14.91 -9.09
N ASP A 368 6.39 13.95 -8.17
CA ASP A 368 7.01 12.62 -8.29
C ASP A 368 6.15 11.63 -9.11
N ASN A 369 4.90 11.99 -9.45
CA ASN A 369 3.96 11.16 -10.21
C ASN A 369 3.33 11.91 -11.39
N ASP A 370 4.05 12.88 -11.94
CA ASP A 370 3.65 13.70 -13.08
C ASP A 370 3.92 12.94 -14.39
N ALA A 371 2.90 12.71 -15.23
CA ALA A 371 3.04 11.92 -16.46
C ALA A 371 2.97 12.81 -17.70
N GLU A 372 3.76 12.47 -18.74
CA GLU A 372 3.73 13.21 -20.00
C GLU A 372 2.34 13.14 -20.66
N PRO A 373 1.71 14.29 -20.98
CA PRO A 373 0.39 14.32 -21.61
C PRO A 373 0.37 13.53 -22.91
N GLN A 374 -0.57 12.59 -23.02
CA GLN A 374 -0.79 11.82 -24.24
C GLN A 374 -1.88 12.49 -25.06
N ILE A 375 -1.52 13.06 -26.21
CA ILE A 375 -2.43 13.81 -27.06
C ILE A 375 -2.54 13.13 -28.41
N ASP A 376 -3.77 12.81 -28.81
CA ASP A 376 -4.07 12.30 -30.14
C ASP A 376 -4.69 13.41 -30.98
N TYR A 377 -4.14 13.68 -32.16
CA TYR A 377 -4.62 14.74 -33.04
C TYR A 377 -4.40 14.41 -34.52
N ALA A 378 -5.25 14.98 -35.36
CA ALA A 378 -5.19 14.86 -36.81
C ALA A 378 -5.35 16.23 -37.49
N PHE A 379 -4.91 16.30 -38.74
CA PHE A 379 -5.03 17.48 -39.58
C PHE A 379 -6.22 17.35 -40.51
N TYR A 380 -6.92 18.45 -40.78
CA TYR A 380 -8.09 18.50 -41.63
C TYR A 380 -8.00 19.65 -42.64
N SER A 381 -8.41 19.40 -43.87
CA SER A 381 -8.60 20.38 -44.94
C SER A 381 -10.00 20.21 -45.49
N ASP A 382 -10.81 21.28 -45.50
CA ASP A 382 -12.24 21.24 -45.89
C ASP A 382 -13.02 20.10 -45.21
N ASP A 383 -12.85 19.96 -43.89
CA ASP A 383 -13.46 18.91 -43.05
C ASP A 383 -13.08 17.47 -43.42
N VAL A 384 -12.04 17.27 -44.24
CA VAL A 384 -11.49 15.96 -44.59
C VAL A 384 -10.13 15.78 -43.92
N GLU A 385 -9.96 14.64 -43.23
CA GLU A 385 -8.69 14.29 -42.59
C GLU A 385 -7.57 14.12 -43.64
N VAL A 386 -6.42 14.75 -43.39
CA VAL A 386 -5.27 14.76 -44.28
C VAL A 386 -4.02 14.26 -43.56
N ASN A 387 -3.24 13.44 -44.27
CA ASN A 387 -2.00 12.87 -43.76
C ASN A 387 -0.77 13.72 -44.15
N ASN A 388 0.38 13.42 -43.55
CA ASN A 388 1.66 14.00 -43.95
C ASN A 388 1.89 13.81 -45.46
N ARG A 389 2.41 14.85 -46.13
CA ARG A 389 2.58 14.99 -47.58
C ARG A 389 1.28 15.03 -48.39
N ALA A 390 0.12 15.25 -47.76
CA ALA A 390 -1.12 15.49 -48.49
C ALA A 390 -1.03 16.77 -49.33
N GLN A 391 -1.68 16.74 -50.48
CA GLN A 391 -1.84 17.91 -51.35
C GLN A 391 -3.01 18.74 -50.85
N LEU A 392 -2.76 20.01 -50.56
CA LEU A 392 -3.78 20.93 -50.07
C LEU A 392 -4.18 21.91 -51.18
N THR A 393 -5.49 22.16 -51.23
CA THR A 393 -6.13 23.12 -52.13
C THR A 393 -7.02 24.11 -51.38
N SER A 394 -7.27 23.89 -50.08
CA SER A 394 -8.06 24.78 -49.22
C SER A 394 -7.25 25.99 -48.78
N ASP A 395 -7.93 27.06 -48.38
CA ASP A 395 -7.32 28.24 -47.75
C ASP A 395 -7.01 28.03 -46.27
N LYS A 396 -7.44 26.92 -45.67
CA LYS A 396 -7.30 26.67 -44.24
C LYS A 396 -6.83 25.26 -43.96
N ILE A 397 -6.10 25.12 -42.86
CA ILE A 397 -5.81 23.82 -42.27
C ILE A 397 -6.24 23.83 -40.80
N ASN A 398 -6.99 22.81 -40.40
CA ASN A 398 -7.48 22.61 -39.05
C ASN A 398 -6.69 21.50 -38.35
N ILE A 399 -6.49 21.64 -37.05
CA ILE A 399 -5.88 20.64 -36.19
C ILE A 399 -6.89 20.32 -35.10
N GLN A 400 -7.38 19.09 -35.08
CA GLN A 400 -8.37 18.64 -34.09
C GLN A 400 -7.78 17.47 -33.31
N GLY A 401 -8.02 17.43 -32.00
CA GLY A 401 -7.46 16.40 -31.14
C GLY A 401 -8.16 16.26 -29.80
N THR A 402 -7.69 15.27 -29.03
CA THR A 402 -8.18 14.93 -27.69
C THR A 402 -7.00 14.65 -26.76
N VAL A 403 -7.09 15.14 -25.52
CA VAL A 403 -6.16 14.75 -24.45
C VAL A 403 -6.59 13.39 -23.90
N GLN A 404 -5.76 12.37 -24.08
CA GLN A 404 -6.08 10.99 -23.69
C GLN A 404 -5.81 10.72 -22.20
N SER A 405 -4.69 11.24 -21.68
CA SER A 405 -4.25 11.08 -20.28
C SER A 405 -3.08 12.02 -19.98
N GLY A 406 -2.71 12.14 -18.70
CA GLY A 406 -1.53 12.90 -18.27
C GLY A 406 -1.80 14.39 -18.13
N ALA A 407 -3.05 14.78 -17.87
CA ALA A 407 -3.41 16.07 -17.33
C ALA A 407 -3.77 15.90 -15.84
N GLU A 408 -2.78 15.96 -14.97
CA GLU A 408 -2.91 15.77 -13.53
C GLU A 408 -3.47 17.03 -12.83
N GLY A 409 -3.31 18.21 -13.42
CA GLY A 409 -3.88 19.46 -12.94
C GLY A 409 -5.18 19.86 -13.65
N ASP A 410 -5.95 20.73 -12.98
CA ASP A 410 -7.12 21.37 -13.61
C ASP A 410 -6.63 22.36 -14.68
N LYS A 411 -6.76 21.98 -15.96
CA LYS A 411 -6.52 22.84 -17.12
C LYS A 411 -5.06 23.30 -17.27
N ASP A 412 -4.15 22.35 -17.22
CA ASP A 412 -2.71 22.59 -17.29
C ASP A 412 -2.06 22.09 -18.59
N VAL A 413 -2.77 21.38 -19.46
CA VAL A 413 -2.26 20.94 -20.77
C VAL A 413 -2.59 21.97 -21.86
N PHE A 414 -1.61 22.29 -22.72
CA PHE A 414 -1.75 23.30 -23.77
C PHE A 414 -1.24 22.80 -25.11
N VAL A 415 -1.92 23.18 -26.19
CA VAL A 415 -1.55 22.88 -27.58
C VAL A 415 -1.48 24.17 -28.38
N HIS A 416 -0.33 24.43 -28.99
CA HIS A 416 -0.07 25.61 -29.80
C HIS A 416 0.37 25.19 -31.20
N VAL A 417 -0.05 25.93 -32.24
CA VAL A 417 0.24 25.60 -33.65
C VAL A 417 0.71 26.82 -34.44
N THR A 418 1.62 26.61 -35.40
CA THR A 418 2.14 27.67 -36.27
C THR A 418 2.91 27.11 -37.47
N PHE A 419 3.29 27.96 -38.43
CA PHE A 419 4.07 27.57 -39.61
C PHE A 419 5.59 27.61 -39.42
N LEU A 420 6.09 28.29 -38.38
CA LEU A 420 7.52 28.39 -38.07
C LEU A 420 7.75 28.07 -36.60
N GLU A 421 8.58 27.06 -36.31
CA GLU A 421 8.91 26.67 -34.93
C GLU A 421 9.41 27.84 -34.07
N SER A 422 10.20 28.75 -34.65
CA SER A 422 10.71 29.93 -33.93
C SER A 422 9.61 30.87 -33.42
N ASN A 423 8.39 30.77 -33.95
CA ASN A 423 7.26 31.59 -33.48
C ASN A 423 6.82 31.22 -32.06
N PHE A 424 7.13 30.01 -31.58
CA PHE A 424 6.89 29.65 -30.18
C PHE A 424 7.72 30.50 -29.23
N GLU A 425 8.90 30.96 -29.65
CA GLU A 425 9.83 31.73 -28.83
C GLU A 425 9.61 33.26 -28.89
N LEU A 426 8.61 33.72 -29.64
CA LEU A 426 8.28 35.15 -29.76
C LEU A 426 7.62 35.68 -28.49
N GLU A 427 7.67 37.00 -28.28
CA GLU A 427 7.01 37.61 -27.12
C GLU A 427 5.48 37.47 -27.20
N PRO A 428 4.74 37.49 -26.07
CA PRO A 428 3.29 37.29 -26.05
C PRO A 428 2.51 38.22 -26.99
N LEU A 429 2.95 39.47 -27.16
CA LEU A 429 2.32 40.43 -28.09
C LEU A 429 2.56 40.06 -29.55
N GLU A 430 3.76 39.60 -29.91
CA GLU A 430 4.08 39.19 -31.28
C GLU A 430 3.32 37.91 -31.67
N ARG A 431 3.20 36.95 -30.74
CA ARG A 431 2.35 35.77 -30.94
C ARG A 431 0.88 36.14 -31.10
N ARG A 432 0.42 37.17 -30.39
CA ARG A 432 -0.95 37.69 -30.53
C ARG A 432 -1.18 38.31 -31.92
N ASP A 433 -0.21 39.08 -32.42
CA ASP A 433 -0.27 39.61 -33.79
C ASP A 433 -0.34 38.48 -34.83
N LEU A 434 0.43 37.39 -34.64
CA LEU A 434 0.36 36.20 -35.51
C LEU A 434 -0.99 35.48 -35.41
N GLN A 435 -1.61 35.46 -34.23
CA GLN A 435 -2.94 34.89 -34.04
C GLN A 435 -4.02 35.70 -34.76
N ASP A 436 -3.93 37.04 -34.70
CA ASP A 436 -4.85 37.93 -35.41
C ASP A 436 -4.70 37.81 -36.95
N LEU A 437 -3.54 37.33 -37.42
CA LEU A 437 -3.26 37.01 -38.84
C LEU A 437 -3.58 35.55 -39.23
N GLY A 438 -4.05 34.71 -38.32
CA GLY A 438 -4.30 33.28 -38.60
C GLY A 438 -3.03 32.44 -38.82
N LEU A 439 -1.85 32.94 -38.44
CA LEU A 439 -0.56 32.26 -38.60
C LEU A 439 -0.10 31.50 -37.34
N TYR A 440 -0.89 31.63 -36.28
CA TYR A 440 -0.65 31.01 -34.98
C TYR A 440 -2.00 30.76 -34.31
N ASP A 441 -2.17 29.62 -33.66
CA ASP A 441 -3.35 29.39 -32.83
C ASP A 441 -3.01 28.56 -31.59
N ARG A 442 -3.86 28.61 -30.58
CA ARG A 442 -3.64 27.91 -29.32
C ARG A 442 -4.91 27.56 -28.57
N THR A 443 -4.82 26.52 -27.75
CA THR A 443 -5.86 26.17 -26.78
C THR A 443 -5.78 27.04 -25.53
N PHE A 444 -6.87 27.05 -24.77
CA PHE A 444 -6.82 27.33 -23.34
C PHE A 444 -6.54 26.00 -22.61
N GLY A 445 -6.13 26.08 -21.34
CA GLY A 445 -5.75 24.90 -20.57
C GLY A 445 -6.80 23.80 -20.64
N LEU A 446 -6.33 22.58 -20.93
CA LEU A 446 -7.10 21.37 -21.17
C LEU A 446 -6.93 20.38 -20.02
N THR A 447 -7.92 19.51 -19.82
CA THR A 447 -7.84 18.34 -18.92
C THR A 447 -8.06 17.03 -19.70
N ASP A 448 -7.93 15.88 -19.03
CA ASP A 448 -8.17 14.57 -19.62
C ASP A 448 -9.57 14.49 -20.24
N SER A 449 -9.65 13.87 -21.42
CA SER A 449 -10.85 13.77 -22.27
C SER A 449 -11.33 15.08 -22.91
N ASP A 450 -10.69 16.23 -22.69
CA ASP A 450 -11.01 17.44 -23.43
C ASP A 450 -10.65 17.29 -24.91
N THR A 451 -11.50 17.86 -25.76
CA THR A 451 -11.27 17.97 -27.21
C THR A 451 -10.90 19.40 -27.57
N PHE A 452 -10.08 19.57 -28.60
CA PHE A 452 -9.69 20.88 -29.09
C PHE A 452 -9.74 20.95 -30.62
N SER A 453 -9.88 22.17 -31.13
CA SER A 453 -9.80 22.50 -32.56
C SER A 453 -9.06 23.82 -32.72
N LEU A 454 -8.03 23.82 -33.56
CA LEU A 454 -7.19 24.96 -33.90
C LEU A 454 -7.20 25.17 -35.41
N GLU A 455 -7.10 26.41 -35.87
CA GLU A 455 -7.18 26.76 -37.29
C GLU A 455 -5.99 27.65 -37.71
N LEU A 456 -5.40 27.35 -38.87
CA LEU A 456 -4.38 28.18 -39.50
C LEU A 456 -4.78 28.57 -40.93
N ASP A 457 -4.50 29.81 -41.30
CA ASP A 457 -4.76 30.39 -42.62
C ASP A 457 -3.56 30.16 -43.57
N ILE A 458 -3.82 29.48 -44.68
CA ILE A 458 -2.86 29.18 -45.74
C ILE A 458 -3.19 29.88 -47.08
N SER A 459 -4.23 30.71 -47.15
CA SER A 459 -4.64 31.43 -48.37
C SER A 459 -3.47 32.20 -49.01
N GLY A 460 -2.72 32.95 -48.19
CA GLY A 460 -1.55 33.71 -48.62
C GLY A 460 -0.26 32.91 -48.81
N LYS A 461 -0.31 31.56 -48.79
CA LYS A 461 0.88 30.69 -48.90
C LYS A 461 1.03 30.00 -50.26
N TYR A 462 0.00 30.04 -51.11
CA TYR A 462 0.06 29.47 -52.46
C TYR A 462 0.99 30.27 -53.37
N THR A 463 1.62 29.60 -54.34
CA THR A 463 2.51 30.24 -55.32
C THR A 463 2.28 29.66 -56.72
N ASN A 464 3.01 30.20 -57.70
CA ASN A 464 3.05 29.66 -59.07
C ASN A 464 3.91 28.38 -59.20
N GLU A 465 4.44 27.87 -58.10
CA GLU A 465 5.13 26.59 -58.01
C GLU A 465 4.55 25.79 -56.83
N THR A 466 4.64 24.46 -56.89
CA THR A 466 4.29 23.62 -55.73
C THR A 466 5.26 23.89 -54.60
N GLN A 467 4.73 24.22 -53.42
CA GLN A 467 5.52 24.48 -52.21
C GLN A 467 5.25 23.40 -51.17
N THR A 468 6.26 23.07 -50.37
CA THR A 468 6.04 22.29 -49.15
C THR A 468 5.89 23.24 -47.97
N LEU A 469 4.73 23.18 -47.31
CA LEU A 469 4.39 23.89 -46.09
C LEU A 469 4.64 22.99 -44.87
N ARG A 470 5.20 23.55 -43.80
CA ARG A 470 5.28 22.87 -42.50
C ARG A 470 4.28 23.45 -41.53
N VAL A 471 3.57 22.58 -40.82
CA VAL A 471 2.75 22.97 -39.68
C VAL A 471 3.35 22.33 -38.44
N TYR A 472 3.78 23.17 -37.51
CA TYR A 472 4.34 22.77 -36.23
C TYR A 472 3.24 22.72 -35.17
N VAL A 473 3.26 21.70 -34.34
CA VAL A 473 2.39 21.52 -33.19
C VAL A 473 3.29 21.41 -31.95
N MET A 474 3.08 22.28 -30.98
CA MET A 474 3.74 22.24 -29.69
C MET A 474 2.74 21.86 -28.61
N THR A 475 3.07 20.85 -27.83
CA THR A 475 2.31 20.42 -26.66
C THR A 475 3.17 20.60 -25.42
N PHE A 476 2.56 21.03 -24.32
CA PHE A 476 3.25 21.18 -23.05
C PHE A 476 2.24 21.22 -21.89
N GLU A 477 2.76 21.07 -20.68
CA GLU A 477 2.01 21.21 -19.45
C GLU A 477 2.56 22.37 -18.61
N GLY A 478 1.67 23.08 -17.90
CA GLY A 478 2.01 24.13 -16.96
C GLY A 478 2.29 25.49 -17.60
N ASP A 479 3.33 26.19 -17.11
CA ASP A 479 3.63 27.55 -17.54
C ASP A 479 4.33 27.57 -18.91
N PHE A 480 3.90 28.47 -19.79
CA PHE A 480 4.50 28.66 -21.11
C PHE A 480 6.00 29.00 -21.03
N ASP A 481 6.42 29.83 -20.06
CA ASP A 481 7.81 30.29 -19.94
C ASP A 481 8.73 29.25 -19.27
N SER A 482 8.14 28.24 -18.63
CA SER A 482 8.86 27.12 -18.02
C SER A 482 8.07 25.81 -18.21
N PRO A 483 7.89 25.37 -19.47
CA PRO A 483 6.97 24.29 -19.79
C PRO A 483 7.52 22.93 -19.35
N LYS A 484 6.65 22.11 -18.77
CA LYS A 484 6.91 20.69 -18.58
C LYS A 484 6.49 19.91 -19.82
N PHE A 485 7.14 18.77 -20.04
CA PHE A 485 6.83 17.86 -21.15
C PHE A 485 6.68 18.57 -22.52
N ARG A 486 7.51 19.59 -22.78
CA ARG A 486 7.45 20.35 -24.03
C ARG A 486 7.86 19.47 -25.20
N VAL A 487 6.91 19.13 -26.06
CA VAL A 487 7.13 18.40 -27.30
C VAL A 487 6.78 19.29 -28.47
N VAL A 488 7.66 19.35 -29.47
CA VAL A 488 7.38 20.01 -30.75
C VAL A 488 7.47 18.97 -31.85
N SER A 489 6.41 18.86 -32.64
CA SER A 489 6.32 18.00 -33.81
C SER A 489 5.93 18.82 -35.04
N TYR A 490 6.06 18.24 -36.23
CA TYR A 490 5.58 18.88 -37.45
C TYR A 490 5.08 17.86 -38.48
N SER A 491 4.17 18.31 -39.32
CA SER A 491 3.75 17.64 -40.55
C SER A 491 4.05 18.53 -41.75
N GLU A 492 4.37 17.90 -42.88
CA GLU A 492 4.61 18.58 -44.16
C GLU A 492 3.39 18.42 -45.06
N PHE A 493 3.04 19.45 -45.80
CA PHE A 493 1.92 19.44 -46.74
C PHE A 493 2.34 20.08 -48.05
N ASP A 494 1.86 19.56 -49.17
CA ASP A 494 2.20 20.08 -50.49
C ASP A 494 1.09 21.04 -50.94
N LEU A 495 1.40 22.34 -50.97
CA LEU A 495 0.55 23.35 -51.57
C LEU A 495 0.73 23.28 -53.07
N LEU A 496 -0.30 22.81 -53.77
CA LEU A 496 -0.24 22.70 -55.23
C LEU A 496 -0.13 24.07 -55.88
N LEU A 497 0.59 24.12 -57.00
CA LEU A 497 0.53 25.23 -57.95
C LEU A 497 -0.93 25.63 -58.11
N CYS A 498 -1.23 26.90 -57.83
CA CYS A 498 -2.56 27.46 -58.01
C CYS A 498 -3.69 26.62 -57.42
N GLN A 499 -3.54 26.16 -56.17
CA GLN A 499 -4.55 25.36 -55.47
C GLN A 499 -4.99 24.11 -56.27
N GLY A 500 -4.12 23.59 -57.13
CA GLY A 500 -4.40 22.40 -57.92
C GLY A 500 -5.21 22.65 -59.20
N GLU A 501 -5.36 23.92 -59.62
CA GLU A 501 -6.00 24.28 -60.88
C GLU A 501 -5.31 23.61 -62.09
N LYS A 502 -6.12 23.08 -63.01
CA LYS A 502 -5.65 22.33 -64.18
C LYS A 502 -6.04 23.06 -65.46
N ALA A 503 -5.03 23.45 -66.25
CA ALA A 503 -5.27 24.00 -67.56
C ALA A 503 -5.64 22.90 -68.57
N PRO A 504 -6.42 23.20 -69.62
CA PRO A 504 -6.61 22.30 -70.74
C PRO A 504 -5.25 21.94 -71.37
N ALA A 505 -5.06 20.67 -71.72
CA ALA A 505 -3.80 20.22 -72.33
C ALA A 505 -3.43 21.03 -73.60
N GLN A 506 -4.44 21.53 -74.33
CA GLN A 506 -4.25 22.39 -75.49
C GLN A 506 -3.72 23.79 -75.14
N ALA A 507 -4.09 24.32 -73.97
CA ALA A 507 -3.61 25.60 -73.47
C ALA A 507 -2.14 25.52 -73.04
N GLU A 508 -1.77 24.43 -72.36
CA GLU A 508 -0.38 24.14 -71.97
C GLU A 508 0.52 23.92 -73.19
N VAL A 509 0.07 23.14 -74.18
CA VAL A 509 0.80 22.92 -75.44
C VAL A 509 0.96 24.21 -76.25
N ALA A 510 0.02 25.16 -76.12
CA ALA A 510 0.11 26.49 -76.74
C ALA A 510 1.10 27.43 -76.03
N GLY A 511 1.81 26.97 -74.99
CA GLY A 511 2.83 27.73 -74.27
C GLY A 511 2.29 28.57 -73.11
N GLY A 512 1.03 28.40 -72.72
CA GLY A 512 0.52 29.10 -71.54
C GLY A 512 1.02 28.49 -70.23
N ARG A 513 1.06 29.31 -69.17
CA ARG A 513 1.46 28.92 -67.82
C ARG A 513 0.63 29.64 -66.77
N TRP A 514 0.46 28.99 -65.63
CA TRP A 514 -0.07 29.65 -64.44
C TRP A 514 0.91 30.69 -63.91
N VAL A 515 0.37 31.82 -63.49
CA VAL A 515 1.06 32.88 -62.76
C VAL A 515 0.26 33.19 -61.50
N TYR A 516 0.97 33.45 -60.42
CA TYR A 516 0.36 33.78 -59.13
C TYR A 516 0.64 35.25 -58.84
N ASP A 517 -0.41 36.00 -58.50
CA ASP A 517 -0.37 37.39 -58.09
C ASP A 517 -1.01 37.52 -56.70
N GLU A 518 -0.29 38.10 -55.74
CA GLU A 518 -0.75 38.21 -54.34
C GLU A 518 -2.07 38.99 -54.17
N SER A 519 -2.46 39.79 -55.16
CA SER A 519 -3.66 40.63 -55.12
C SER A 519 -4.84 40.10 -55.93
N THR A 520 -4.59 39.26 -56.93
CA THR A 520 -5.61 38.72 -57.85
C THR A 520 -5.70 37.19 -57.87
N GLY A 521 -4.80 36.50 -57.15
CA GLY A 521 -4.77 35.05 -57.06
C GLY A 521 -4.09 34.40 -58.26
N CYS A 522 -4.63 33.27 -58.71
CA CYS A 522 -4.10 32.56 -59.86
C CYS A 522 -4.66 33.07 -61.18
N ASP A 523 -3.76 33.38 -62.09
CA ASP A 523 -4.08 33.85 -63.44
C ASP A 523 -3.30 33.03 -64.48
N TRP A 524 -3.77 33.07 -65.72
CA TRP A 524 -3.18 32.33 -66.83
C TRP A 524 -2.48 33.28 -67.79
N LEU A 525 -1.18 33.08 -67.95
CA LEU A 525 -0.38 33.82 -68.90
C LEU A 525 -0.13 32.96 -70.15
N ALA A 526 -0.81 33.31 -71.24
CA ALA A 526 -0.52 32.77 -72.56
C ALA A 526 0.72 33.45 -73.19
N ASP A 527 1.57 32.67 -73.86
CA ASP A 527 2.70 33.20 -74.63
C ASP A 527 2.24 33.94 -75.91
N ASP A 528 1.06 33.60 -76.46
CA ASP A 528 0.41 34.32 -77.57
C ASP A 528 -0.61 35.32 -77.02
N PRO A 529 -0.55 36.61 -77.38
CA PRO A 529 -1.56 37.61 -77.00
C PRO A 529 -2.99 37.30 -77.45
N ASN A 530 -3.19 36.44 -78.45
CA ASN A 530 -4.49 35.92 -78.86
C ASN A 530 -4.72 34.46 -78.43
N GLY A 531 -3.89 33.96 -77.51
CA GLY A 531 -3.92 32.60 -77.00
C GLY A 531 -5.08 32.33 -76.05
N TRP A 532 -5.01 31.20 -75.35
CA TRP A 532 -6.01 30.81 -74.36
C TRP A 532 -6.08 31.83 -73.23
N THR A 533 -7.28 32.19 -72.80
CA THR A 533 -7.49 33.08 -71.64
C THR A 533 -8.23 32.33 -70.54
N TYR A 534 -7.93 32.65 -69.29
CA TYR A 534 -8.62 32.12 -68.10
C TYR A 534 -9.43 33.23 -67.46
N ASP A 535 -10.66 32.93 -67.07
CA ASP A 535 -11.48 33.82 -66.25
C ASP A 535 -11.46 33.33 -64.79
N PRO A 536 -10.77 34.04 -63.88
CA PRO A 536 -10.64 33.62 -62.49
C PRO A 536 -11.94 33.72 -61.68
N GLU A 537 -12.96 34.46 -62.15
CA GLU A 537 -14.26 34.54 -61.45
C GLU A 537 -15.15 33.34 -61.77
N THR A 538 -15.04 32.79 -62.98
CA THR A 538 -15.87 31.66 -63.46
C THR A 538 -15.13 30.33 -63.48
N GLY A 539 -13.79 30.35 -63.42
CA GLY A 539 -12.93 29.18 -63.55
C GLY A 539 -12.87 28.61 -64.97
N GLU A 540 -13.37 29.35 -65.98
CA GLU A 540 -13.48 28.87 -67.35
C GLU A 540 -12.32 29.33 -68.24
N PHE A 541 -11.85 28.41 -69.10
CA PHE A 541 -10.89 28.71 -70.17
C PHE A 541 -11.63 29.05 -71.47
N SER A 542 -11.18 30.11 -72.15
CA SER A 542 -11.65 30.48 -73.50
C SER A 542 -10.60 30.16 -74.55
N GLU A 543 -11.05 29.56 -75.67
CA GLU A 543 -10.19 29.19 -76.80
C GLU A 543 -9.70 30.42 -77.60
N PRO A 544 -8.50 30.35 -78.23
CA PRO A 544 -8.00 31.37 -79.14
C PRO A 544 -8.97 31.66 -80.29
N VAL A 545 -9.27 32.94 -80.55
CA VAL A 545 -10.11 33.33 -81.70
C VAL A 545 -9.27 33.23 -82.98
N GLN A 546 -9.54 32.24 -83.83
CA GLN A 546 -8.89 32.15 -85.15
C GLN A 546 -9.35 33.32 -86.05
N SER A 547 -8.52 34.35 -86.20
CA SER A 547 -8.69 35.33 -87.26
C SER A 547 -8.29 34.72 -88.60
N ALA A 548 -9.26 34.14 -89.32
CA ALA A 548 -9.07 33.80 -90.73
C ALA A 548 -8.90 35.10 -91.54
N ALA A 549 -7.66 35.39 -91.94
CA ALA A 549 -7.36 36.44 -92.89
C ALA A 549 -7.54 35.92 -94.33
N GLY A 550 -8.43 36.55 -95.10
CA GLY A 550 -8.37 36.57 -96.58
C GLY A 550 -9.58 36.00 -97.34
N GLU A 551 -10.36 36.90 -97.96
CA GLU A 551 -11.42 36.65 -98.95
C GLU A 551 -10.96 35.82 -100.18
N SER A 552 -11.81 34.92 -100.69
CA SER A 552 -12.29 34.94 -102.10
C SER A 552 -13.31 33.83 -102.43
N ASP A 553 -14.29 34.28 -103.22
CA ASP A 553 -15.39 33.69 -104.00
C ASP A 553 -15.60 32.17 -104.26
N ASP A 554 -16.89 31.86 -104.38
CA ASP A 554 -17.61 30.80 -105.13
C ASP A 554 -17.63 29.31 -104.72
N ASN A 555 -18.78 28.94 -104.11
CA ASN A 555 -19.74 27.90 -104.52
C ASN A 555 -19.38 26.39 -104.43
N SER A 556 -19.83 25.68 -103.37
CA SER A 556 -20.85 24.59 -103.46
C SER A 556 -21.13 23.91 -102.10
N MET A 557 -22.39 24.02 -101.64
CA MET A 557 -23.25 23.02 -101.00
C MET A 557 -22.61 21.77 -100.32
N LEU A 558 -22.75 21.63 -98.99
CA LEU A 558 -23.34 20.43 -98.39
C LEU A 558 -23.79 20.67 -96.92
N ILE A 559 -25.09 20.64 -96.72
CA ILE A 559 -25.75 20.54 -95.42
C ILE A 559 -25.68 19.09 -94.95
N TYR A 560 -25.22 18.84 -93.72
CA TYR A 560 -25.72 17.71 -92.93
C TYR A 560 -25.93 18.14 -91.48
N ALA A 561 -27.21 18.22 -91.13
CA ALA A 561 -27.71 18.16 -89.77
C ALA A 561 -28.01 16.69 -89.39
N ILE A 562 -28.19 16.48 -88.08
CA ILE A 562 -28.71 15.29 -87.37
C ILE A 562 -27.61 14.33 -86.85
N GLY A 563 -27.20 14.54 -85.58
CA GLY A 563 -27.88 13.93 -84.43
C GLY A 563 -27.41 12.54 -83.96
N GLY A 564 -27.23 12.42 -82.65
CA GLY A 564 -27.68 11.24 -81.88
C GLY A 564 -26.59 10.31 -81.34
N GLY A 565 -26.53 10.21 -80.01
CA GLY A 565 -25.63 9.30 -79.29
C GLY A 565 -25.87 7.81 -79.54
N VAL A 566 -24.77 7.06 -79.56
CA VAL A 566 -24.71 5.59 -79.48
C VAL A 566 -23.39 5.16 -78.81
N VAL A 567 -23.24 5.38 -77.50
CA VAL A 567 -22.12 4.80 -76.72
C VAL A 567 -22.61 3.91 -75.56
N LEU A 568 -23.86 4.05 -75.11
CA LEU A 568 -24.41 3.30 -73.96
C LEU A 568 -25.00 1.91 -74.28
N LEU A 569 -25.05 1.47 -75.53
CA LEU A 569 -25.68 0.18 -75.92
C LEU A 569 -24.71 -1.01 -76.05
N ILE A 570 -23.40 -0.81 -75.89
CA ILE A 570 -22.41 -1.89 -76.04
C ILE A 570 -22.11 -2.61 -74.70
N ILE A 571 -22.34 -1.97 -73.55
CA ILE A 571 -22.01 -2.52 -72.23
C ILE A 571 -23.08 -3.52 -71.72
N VAL A 572 -24.32 -3.41 -72.20
CA VAL A 572 -25.45 -4.29 -71.77
C VAL A 572 -25.48 -5.63 -72.55
N MET A 573 -24.70 -5.78 -73.63
CA MET A 573 -24.72 -6.97 -74.49
C MET A 573 -23.67 -8.03 -74.18
N LEU A 574 -22.80 -7.84 -73.18
CA LEU A 574 -21.78 -8.84 -72.79
C LEU A 574 -22.11 -9.61 -71.50
N SER A 575 -23.23 -9.32 -70.84
CA SER A 575 -23.64 -9.90 -69.55
C SER A 575 -24.64 -11.06 -69.64
N LEU A 576 -24.94 -11.59 -70.83
CA LEU A 576 -26.01 -12.60 -71.03
C LEU A 576 -25.59 -13.95 -71.63
N LEU A 577 -24.32 -14.34 -71.51
CA LEU A 577 -23.90 -15.71 -71.81
C LEU A 577 -22.88 -16.14 -70.76
N PHE A 578 -23.35 -16.79 -69.69
CA PHE A 578 -22.76 -17.98 -69.06
C PHE A 578 -23.41 -18.22 -67.69
N MET A 579 -24.61 -18.79 -67.70
CA MET A 579 -25.08 -19.66 -66.62
C MET A 579 -25.75 -20.87 -67.26
N ARG A 580 -25.22 -22.08 -67.02
CA ARG A 580 -25.98 -23.28 -66.62
C ARG A 580 -25.09 -24.52 -66.46
N GLY A 581 -25.12 -25.13 -65.26
CA GLY A 581 -25.08 -26.58 -65.10
C GLY A 581 -24.25 -27.11 -63.93
N GLY A 582 -24.90 -27.58 -62.86
CA GLY A 582 -24.31 -28.49 -61.87
C GLY A 582 -24.91 -28.38 -60.48
N ASP A 583 -25.92 -29.21 -60.20
CA ASP A 583 -26.78 -29.25 -59.02
C ASP A 583 -26.33 -30.34 -58.01
N SER A 584 -26.42 -30.08 -56.70
CA SER A 584 -26.88 -31.04 -55.67
C SER A 584 -26.87 -30.44 -54.25
N GLU A 585 -27.96 -30.70 -53.54
CA GLU A 585 -28.33 -30.28 -52.18
C GLU A 585 -27.50 -30.96 -51.08
N GLU A 586 -27.23 -30.31 -49.93
CA GLU A 586 -27.99 -30.48 -48.68
C GLU A 586 -27.37 -29.75 -47.46
N LYS A 587 -28.28 -29.08 -46.74
CA LYS A 587 -28.37 -28.41 -45.43
C LYS A 587 -27.32 -28.55 -44.30
N MET A 588 -27.18 -27.40 -43.60
CA MET A 588 -27.31 -27.12 -42.15
C MET A 588 -26.09 -27.02 -41.19
N TYR A 589 -26.09 -25.85 -40.51
CA TYR A 589 -25.75 -25.52 -39.11
C TYR A 589 -24.29 -25.22 -38.67
N ILE A 590 -24.10 -23.94 -38.22
CA ILE A 590 -23.48 -23.41 -36.96
C ILE A 590 -22.11 -24.01 -36.55
N ASP A 591 -21.03 -23.30 -36.20
CA ASP A 591 -20.85 -22.04 -35.46
C ASP A 591 -19.44 -21.44 -35.70
N ALA A 592 -19.30 -20.19 -35.29
CA ALA A 592 -18.16 -19.54 -34.64
C ALA A 592 -16.71 -20.07 -34.76
N TYR A 593 -15.84 -19.07 -34.99
CA TYR A 593 -14.54 -18.82 -34.35
C TYR A 593 -13.24 -19.24 -35.04
N GLU A 594 -12.35 -18.24 -35.06
CA GLU A 594 -10.89 -18.26 -35.06
C GLU A 594 -10.11 -18.58 -36.33
N GLN A 595 -9.47 -17.52 -36.85
CA GLN A 595 -8.21 -17.61 -37.57
C GLN A 595 -7.08 -18.05 -36.64
N PRO A 596 -6.18 -18.92 -37.12
CA PRO A 596 -4.79 -18.89 -36.72
C PRO A 596 -3.86 -18.69 -37.93
N VAL A 597 -2.95 -17.74 -37.75
CA VAL A 597 -1.53 -17.80 -38.12
C VAL A 597 -1.22 -18.01 -39.62
N ALA A 598 -0.82 -16.91 -40.26
CA ALA A 598 -0.21 -16.86 -41.58
C ALA A 598 1.05 -17.77 -41.67
N GLN A 599 0.97 -18.81 -42.50
CA GLN A 599 2.18 -19.42 -43.07
C GLN A 599 2.69 -18.49 -44.17
N ALA A 600 3.97 -18.13 -44.08
CA ALA A 600 4.66 -17.30 -45.08
C ALA A 600 4.58 -17.97 -46.45
N MET A 601 3.75 -17.41 -47.34
CA MET A 601 3.73 -17.79 -48.75
C MET A 601 5.05 -17.36 -49.41
N ASP A 602 5.51 -18.16 -50.38
CA ASP A 602 6.65 -17.83 -51.23
C ASP A 602 6.45 -16.43 -51.87
N PRO A 603 7.40 -15.48 -51.69
CA PRO A 603 7.30 -14.12 -52.22
C PRO A 603 7.02 -14.06 -53.73
N MET A 604 7.53 -15.04 -54.49
CA MET A 604 7.26 -15.10 -55.93
C MET A 604 5.79 -15.42 -56.21
N GLU A 605 5.17 -16.26 -55.38
CA GLU A 605 3.79 -16.69 -55.55
C GLU A 605 2.81 -15.58 -55.12
N GLN A 606 3.16 -14.76 -54.13
CA GLN A 606 2.41 -13.54 -53.80
C GLN A 606 2.44 -12.53 -54.94
N TYR A 607 3.59 -12.34 -55.59
CA TYR A 607 3.71 -11.45 -56.74
C TYR A 607 2.90 -11.95 -57.95
N VAL A 608 2.86 -13.27 -58.18
CA VAL A 608 1.98 -13.89 -59.18
C VAL A 608 0.50 -13.63 -58.86
N GLN A 609 0.08 -13.78 -57.60
CA GLN A 609 -1.30 -13.49 -57.19
C GLN A 609 -1.66 -12.01 -57.33
N GLN A 610 -0.72 -11.08 -57.10
CA GLN A 610 -0.95 -9.66 -57.31
C GLN A 610 -1.14 -9.32 -58.81
N LEU A 611 -0.36 -9.94 -59.70
CA LEU A 611 -0.53 -9.78 -61.14
C LEU A 611 -1.86 -10.40 -61.63
N ILE A 612 -2.26 -11.54 -61.08
CA ILE A 612 -3.57 -12.15 -61.37
C ILE A 612 -4.71 -11.24 -60.88
N ALA A 613 -4.58 -10.64 -59.69
CA ALA A 613 -5.55 -9.68 -59.16
C ALA A 613 -5.65 -8.38 -59.99
N GLN A 614 -4.56 -7.99 -60.66
CA GLN A 614 -4.52 -6.89 -61.63
C GLN A 614 -5.04 -7.29 -63.03
N GLY A 615 -5.51 -8.52 -63.20
CA GLY A 615 -6.18 -9.00 -64.41
C GLY A 615 -5.27 -9.69 -65.43
N TYR A 616 -4.00 -9.96 -65.10
CA TYR A 616 -3.13 -10.75 -65.97
C TYR A 616 -3.50 -12.25 -65.93
N PRO A 617 -3.59 -12.94 -67.08
CA PRO A 617 -3.74 -14.40 -67.10
C PRO A 617 -2.57 -15.07 -66.36
N GLU A 618 -2.85 -16.10 -65.55
CA GLU A 618 -1.85 -16.75 -64.68
C GLU A 618 -0.58 -17.19 -65.43
N ALA A 619 -0.72 -17.74 -66.65
CA ALA A 619 0.42 -18.15 -67.46
C ALA A 619 1.35 -16.97 -67.82
N THR A 620 0.77 -15.79 -68.07
CA THR A 620 1.52 -14.55 -68.34
C THR A 620 2.11 -13.96 -67.06
N ALA A 621 1.35 -13.96 -65.96
CA ALA A 621 1.80 -13.50 -64.65
C ALA A 621 3.01 -14.31 -64.13
N ARG A 622 2.98 -15.64 -64.28
CA ARG A 622 4.10 -16.53 -63.94
C ARG A 622 5.30 -16.32 -64.85
N ALA A 623 5.09 -16.11 -66.15
CA ALA A 623 6.19 -15.81 -67.07
C ALA A 623 6.87 -14.48 -66.73
N TYR A 624 6.10 -13.46 -66.32
CA TYR A 624 6.63 -12.17 -65.86
C TYR A 624 7.38 -12.32 -64.54
N ALA A 625 6.81 -13.01 -63.56
CA ALA A 625 7.47 -13.29 -62.28
C ALA A 625 8.78 -14.09 -62.45
N GLN A 626 8.82 -15.04 -63.39
CA GLN A 626 10.04 -15.82 -63.70
C GLN A 626 11.14 -14.99 -64.37
N GLN A 627 10.81 -13.97 -65.17
CA GLN A 627 11.81 -13.03 -65.70
C GLN A 627 12.44 -12.17 -64.61
N HIS A 628 11.72 -11.94 -63.52
CA HIS A 628 12.18 -11.21 -62.34
C HIS A 628 12.57 -12.13 -61.17
N ALA A 629 12.78 -13.42 -61.42
CA ALA A 629 13.09 -14.43 -60.39
C ALA A 629 14.33 -14.09 -59.53
N ALA A 630 15.29 -13.35 -60.09
CA ALA A 630 16.49 -12.90 -59.36
C ALA A 630 16.17 -11.92 -58.22
N TYR A 631 15.01 -11.26 -58.25
CA TYR A 631 14.56 -10.35 -57.20
C TYR A 631 14.01 -11.06 -55.96
N PHE A 632 13.73 -12.37 -56.06
CA PHE A 632 13.10 -13.16 -54.99
C PHE A 632 14.05 -14.18 -54.34
N GLN A 633 15.34 -14.21 -54.71
CA GLN A 633 16.36 -15.11 -54.15
C GLN A 633 17.35 -14.44 -53.16
N GLN A 634 16.96 -13.34 -52.51
CA GLN A 634 17.73 -12.76 -51.40
C GLN A 634 17.07 -13.02 -50.05
#